data_AF-A0A6P8GAF1-F1
#
_entry.id   AF-A0A6P8GAF1-F1
#
_cell.length_a   1.000
_cell.length_b   1.000
_cell.length_c   1.000
_cell.angle_alpha   90.00
_cell.angle_beta   90.00
_cell.angle_gamma   90.00
#
_symmetry.space_group_name_H-M   'P 1'
#
loop_
_entity.id
_entity.type
_entity.pdbx_description
1 polymer ?
#
loop_
_entity_poly.entity_id
_entity_poly.type
_entity_poly.pdbx_seq_one_letter_code
_entity_poly.pdbx_strand_id
1 'polypeptide(L)'
;MKCPKDSQYELCADTCSTTCASLTTPQKCSHCQEGCECVDGFAFDAGTCKPFGKCGCVADGRYYKSGEAVVREDCTENCTCVDGVFSCEQTQCTAEQVCDIRGGVRNCYQLDPCEAKKCREKERCVTNGTNVQCVAESKATCWVMGDPHYRSFDGKLFSFQGSCIYTLVQTTGLDDTLTPFSIETETKMENLHRGSYLKTATISIEGVKIVVVYQDPGTVVVDGSTFKLPLTLKSGKIRITQKSYQGFINTDFGVDIVFDWGEVLQVTVPSSYHNNLEGMCGTYNGDQADDFSMPDSTPLTDLTKWAEAWSLPESNSTCWHSCQGQCPVCTAEDEALYKQKDYCGEIGEKNGAFSACHAKVLPGKLLDDCLYNMCIHDGDQGMLCRVMTNYAKICQINSAEISKQWLKTLDC
;
A
#
# COMPACT_ATOMS: atom_id res chain seq x y z
N MET A 1 40.22 38.78 26.59
CA MET A 1 38.87 38.19 26.38
C MET A 1 37.92 39.32 25.96
N LYS A 2 36.92 39.08 25.10
CA LYS A 2 35.88 40.07 24.78
C LYS A 2 34.56 39.62 25.40
N CYS A 3 34.00 40.43 26.29
CA CYS A 3 32.80 40.07 27.03
C CYS A 3 31.51 40.46 26.27
N PRO A 4 30.38 39.76 26.53
CA PRO A 4 29.06 40.13 26.03
C PRO A 4 28.66 41.57 26.38
N LYS A 5 27.60 42.07 25.71
CA LYS A 5 27.03 43.38 26.05
C LYS A 5 26.58 43.39 27.51
N ASP A 6 26.76 44.53 28.19
CA ASP A 6 26.38 44.76 29.59
C ASP A 6 27.12 43.82 30.58
N SER A 7 28.35 43.43 30.21
CA SER A 7 29.28 42.68 31.06
C SER A 7 30.71 43.21 30.92
N GLN A 8 31.53 42.98 31.94
CA GLN A 8 32.93 43.38 32.00
C GLN A 8 33.82 42.17 32.31
N TYR A 9 35.08 42.25 31.90
CA TYR A 9 36.06 41.22 32.16
C TYR A 9 36.68 41.41 33.55
N GLU A 10 36.78 40.31 34.30
CA GLU A 10 37.36 40.27 35.65
C GLU A 10 38.29 39.07 35.82
N LEU A 11 39.35 39.26 36.62
CA LEU A 11 40.28 38.16 36.98
C LEU A 11 39.66 37.18 37.99
N CYS A 12 38.66 37.63 38.73
CA CYS A 12 37.94 36.88 39.75
C CYS A 12 36.44 37.21 39.61
N ALA A 13 35.85 36.77 38.51
CA ALA A 13 34.45 37.05 38.16
C ALA A 13 33.49 36.26 39.07
N ASP A 14 32.46 36.93 39.55
CA ASP A 14 31.31 36.30 40.19
C ASP A 14 30.27 35.89 39.15
N THR A 15 30.35 34.64 38.69
CA THR A 15 29.48 34.14 37.62
C THR A 15 28.25 33.38 38.12
N CYS A 16 28.06 33.27 39.44
CA CYS A 16 27.02 32.40 40.00
C CYS A 16 26.16 33.06 41.07
N SER A 17 26.66 34.10 41.77
CA SER A 17 25.86 34.82 42.75
C SER A 17 24.97 35.90 42.11
N THR A 18 25.29 36.33 40.89
CA THR A 18 24.60 37.41 40.13
C THR A 18 23.87 36.89 38.88
N THR A 19 23.12 35.79 39.03
CA THR A 19 22.21 35.26 37.99
C THR A 19 20.77 35.63 38.31
N CYS A 20 19.89 35.64 37.31
CA CYS A 20 18.46 35.88 37.57
C CYS A 20 17.85 34.83 38.51
N ALA A 21 18.36 33.58 38.50
CA ALA A 21 17.94 32.55 39.43
C ALA A 21 18.46 32.78 40.86
N SER A 22 19.66 33.34 41.02
CA SER A 22 20.25 33.57 42.34
C SER A 22 19.67 34.77 43.10
N LEU A 23 18.96 35.67 42.40
CA LEU A 23 18.17 36.75 43.02
C LEU A 23 17.05 36.23 43.93
N THR A 24 16.48 35.07 43.60
CA THR A 24 15.45 34.41 44.41
C THR A 24 16.03 33.35 45.32
N THR A 25 17.02 32.58 44.85
CA THR A 25 17.68 31.53 45.64
C THR A 25 19.17 31.85 45.77
N PRO A 26 19.61 32.50 46.87
CA PRO A 26 20.99 32.95 47.02
C PRO A 26 21.99 31.80 46.82
N GLN A 27 22.86 31.95 45.84
CA GLN A 27 23.92 30.99 45.56
C GLN A 27 25.27 31.66 45.85
N LYS A 28 26.14 30.95 46.57
CA LYS A 28 27.53 31.39 46.79
C LYS A 28 28.46 30.64 45.86
N CYS A 29 29.32 31.37 45.16
CA CYS A 29 30.42 30.75 44.44
C CYS A 29 31.45 30.24 45.44
N SER A 30 31.85 28.97 45.32
CA SER A 30 32.90 28.39 46.15
C SER A 30 34.28 28.97 45.81
N HIS A 31 34.51 29.26 44.53
CA HIS A 31 35.73 29.86 43.99
C HIS A 31 35.35 30.78 42.81
N CYS A 32 35.99 31.95 42.71
CA CYS A 32 35.88 32.80 41.53
C CYS A 32 36.83 32.30 40.43
N GLN A 33 36.52 32.61 39.18
CA GLN A 33 37.35 32.29 38.02
C GLN A 33 37.51 33.54 37.15
N GLU A 34 38.60 33.62 36.40
CA GLU A 34 38.79 34.67 35.39
C GLU A 34 37.72 34.52 34.30
N GLY A 35 36.98 35.60 34.02
CA GLY A 35 35.83 35.53 33.12
C GLY A 35 35.12 36.86 32.91
N CYS A 36 33.90 36.79 32.39
CA CYS A 36 33.03 37.94 32.21
C CYS A 36 31.94 37.95 33.29
N GLU A 37 31.76 39.10 33.93
CA GLU A 37 30.76 39.35 34.95
C GLU A 37 29.81 40.45 34.47
N CYS A 38 28.52 40.33 34.78
CA CYS A 38 27.56 41.38 34.45
C CYS A 38 27.88 42.67 35.21
N VAL A 39 27.73 43.82 34.56
CA VAL A 39 27.92 45.11 35.24
C VAL A 39 26.82 45.35 36.27
N ASP A 40 27.07 46.24 37.23
CA ASP A 40 26.09 46.61 38.26
C ASP A 40 24.72 46.98 37.67
N GLY A 41 23.65 46.43 38.26
CA GLY A 41 22.28 46.60 37.76
C GLY A 41 21.82 45.51 36.78
N PHE A 42 22.71 44.59 36.38
CA PHE A 42 22.43 43.48 35.48
C PHE A 42 22.71 42.14 36.15
N ALA A 43 21.94 41.12 35.75
CA ALA A 43 22.14 39.73 36.16
C ALA A 43 22.25 38.83 34.94
N PHE A 44 22.94 37.71 35.10
CA PHE A 44 23.10 36.72 34.05
C PHE A 44 21.82 35.88 33.86
N ASP A 45 21.32 35.85 32.63
CA ASP A 45 20.16 35.08 32.17
C ASP A 45 20.53 34.35 30.86
N ALA A 46 20.69 33.02 30.94
CA ALA A 46 20.88 32.13 29.80
C ALA A 46 21.89 32.62 28.73
N GLY A 47 23.07 33.08 29.15
CA GLY A 47 24.14 33.52 28.25
C GLY A 47 24.23 35.03 28.02
N THR A 48 23.32 35.82 28.59
CA THR A 48 23.28 37.29 28.42
C THR A 48 23.06 38.02 29.73
N CYS A 49 23.62 39.22 29.87
CA CYS A 49 23.31 40.09 31.00
C CYS A 49 22.03 40.87 30.72
N LYS A 50 21.07 40.82 31.65
CA LYS A 50 19.80 41.55 31.57
C LYS A 50 19.62 42.45 32.79
N PRO A 51 18.99 43.62 32.65
CA PRO A 51 18.62 44.44 33.80
C PRO A 51 17.80 43.61 34.79
N PHE A 52 17.94 43.84 36.09
CA PHE A 52 17.22 43.07 37.11
C PHE A 52 15.70 43.01 36.85
N GLY A 53 15.09 44.11 36.41
CA GLY A 53 13.67 44.17 36.07
C GLY A 53 13.25 43.37 34.83
N LYS A 54 14.17 42.73 34.11
CA LYS A 54 13.90 41.85 32.96
C LYS A 54 14.39 40.42 33.17
N CYS A 55 14.65 40.06 34.43
CA CYS A 55 15.02 38.71 34.80
C CYS A 55 13.88 37.71 34.56
N GLY A 56 14.26 36.45 34.36
CA GLY A 56 13.32 35.33 34.47
C GLY A 56 12.92 35.06 35.92
N CYS A 57 12.10 34.03 36.11
CA CYS A 57 11.43 33.71 37.36
C CYS A 57 11.85 32.33 37.83
N VAL A 58 11.90 32.11 39.15
CA VAL A 58 12.06 30.78 39.73
C VAL A 58 10.77 30.39 40.43
N ALA A 59 10.16 29.29 40.00
CA ALA A 59 8.99 28.71 40.64
C ALA A 59 9.15 27.19 40.74
N ASP A 60 8.87 26.62 41.92
CA ASP A 60 8.99 25.19 42.23
C ASP A 60 10.34 24.56 41.84
N GLY A 61 11.42 25.30 42.05
CA GLY A 61 12.78 24.85 41.73
C GLY A 61 13.12 24.87 40.24
N ARG A 62 12.23 25.38 39.38
CA ARG A 62 12.47 25.55 37.94
C ARG A 62 12.60 27.02 37.57
N TYR A 63 13.54 27.31 36.68
CA TYR A 63 13.73 28.63 36.09
C TYR A 63 12.89 28.78 34.81
N TYR A 64 12.20 29.91 34.69
CA TYR A 64 11.39 30.32 33.54
C TYR A 64 11.94 31.62 32.98
N LYS A 65 12.09 31.71 31.67
CA LYS A 65 12.61 32.93 31.03
C LYS A 65 11.59 34.06 31.12
N SER A 66 12.08 35.30 31.16
CA SER A 66 11.19 36.47 31.04
C SER A 66 10.41 36.41 29.71
N GLY A 67 9.09 36.52 29.79
CA GLY A 67 8.13 36.34 28.70
C GLY A 67 7.64 34.90 28.48
N GLU A 68 8.15 33.92 29.24
CA GLU A 68 7.72 32.52 29.11
C GLU A 68 6.33 32.31 29.72
N ALA A 69 5.46 31.60 29.00
CA ALA A 69 4.14 31.19 29.43
C ALA A 69 4.04 29.66 29.42
N VAL A 70 3.49 29.07 30.48
CA VAL A 70 3.37 27.62 30.65
C VAL A 70 2.03 27.22 31.26
N VAL A 71 1.51 26.08 30.83
CA VAL A 71 0.31 25.48 31.40
C VAL A 71 0.72 24.42 32.44
N ARG A 72 0.16 24.48 33.65
CA ARG A 72 0.50 23.63 34.80
C ARG A 72 -0.69 22.80 35.27
N GLU A 73 -0.42 21.87 36.21
CA GLU A 73 -1.43 21.13 36.98
C GLU A 73 -2.61 20.58 36.16
N ASP A 74 -2.36 19.64 35.24
CA ASP A 74 -3.42 19.06 34.39
C ASP A 74 -4.27 20.11 33.65
N CYS A 75 -3.61 21.21 33.26
CA CYS A 75 -4.19 22.33 32.55
C CYS A 75 -5.24 23.11 33.34
N THR A 76 -5.08 23.20 34.65
CA THR A 76 -5.90 24.05 35.53
C THR A 76 -5.31 25.45 35.73
N GLU A 77 -4.04 25.66 35.39
CA GLU A 77 -3.37 26.96 35.55
C GLU A 77 -2.54 27.34 34.32
N ASN A 78 -2.64 28.60 33.90
CA ASN A 78 -1.76 29.23 32.93
C ASN A 78 -0.86 30.25 33.66
N CYS A 79 0.44 30.01 33.65
CA CYS A 79 1.42 30.82 34.36
C CYS A 79 2.32 31.58 33.40
N THR A 80 2.61 32.83 33.72
CA THR A 80 3.52 33.68 32.96
C THR A 80 4.64 34.20 33.85
N CYS A 81 5.84 34.32 33.27
CA CYS A 81 6.97 34.96 33.91
C CYS A 81 7.20 36.33 33.26
N VAL A 82 6.93 37.42 33.98
CA VAL A 82 7.16 38.78 33.49
C VAL A 82 7.86 39.58 34.58
N ASP A 83 8.95 40.26 34.21
CA ASP A 83 9.73 41.13 35.10
C ASP A 83 10.09 40.49 36.46
N GLY A 84 10.48 39.21 36.44
CA GLY A 84 10.86 38.44 37.63
C GLY A 84 9.68 37.93 38.48
N VAL A 85 8.44 38.23 38.09
CA VAL A 85 7.23 37.78 38.77
C VAL A 85 6.62 36.60 38.03
N PHE A 86 6.46 35.48 38.75
CA PHE A 86 5.73 34.31 38.26
C PHE A 86 4.28 34.39 38.73
N SER A 87 3.34 34.58 37.80
CA SER A 87 1.92 34.72 38.08
C SER A 87 1.09 33.70 37.33
N CYS A 88 0.16 33.03 38.02
CA CYS A 88 -0.72 32.02 37.45
C CYS A 88 -2.18 32.46 37.51
N GLU A 89 -2.93 32.13 36.47
CA GLU A 89 -4.37 32.31 36.39
C GLU A 89 -5.05 30.97 36.14
N GLN A 90 -6.26 30.78 36.69
CA GLN A 90 -7.05 29.57 36.42
C GLN A 90 -7.35 29.46 34.93
N THR A 91 -7.15 28.28 34.38
CA THR A 91 -7.46 27.93 33.00
C THR A 91 -8.10 26.56 32.95
N GLN A 92 -8.76 26.25 31.84
CA GLN A 92 -9.28 24.91 31.58
C GLN A 92 -9.33 24.71 30.08
N CYS A 93 -8.94 23.52 29.62
CA CYS A 93 -9.10 23.15 28.21
C CYS A 93 -10.59 23.14 27.84
N THR A 94 -10.91 23.53 26.60
CA THR A 94 -12.28 23.44 26.10
C THR A 94 -12.70 21.96 25.95
N ALA A 95 -13.99 21.69 25.74
CA ALA A 95 -14.48 20.34 25.46
C ALA A 95 -13.89 19.72 24.17
N GLU A 96 -13.29 20.54 23.30
CA GLU A 96 -12.64 20.13 22.05
C GLU A 96 -11.13 19.97 22.22
N GLN A 97 -10.61 20.16 23.44
CA GLN A 97 -9.20 20.10 23.75
C GLN A 97 -8.91 19.03 24.81
N VAL A 98 -7.74 18.42 24.70
CA VAL A 98 -7.16 17.50 25.69
C VAL A 98 -5.94 18.15 26.31
N CYS A 99 -5.84 18.03 27.64
CA CYS A 99 -4.61 18.38 28.34
C CYS A 99 -3.59 17.25 28.14
N ASP A 100 -2.51 17.54 27.41
CA ASP A 100 -1.50 16.55 27.05
C ASP A 100 -0.10 17.18 27.05
N ILE A 101 0.95 16.37 26.95
CA ILE A 101 2.34 16.81 26.86
C ILE A 101 2.91 16.39 25.49
N ARG A 102 3.06 17.35 24.57
CA ARG A 102 3.64 17.10 23.24
C ARG A 102 4.99 17.80 23.11
N GLY A 103 6.04 17.05 22.79
CA GLY A 103 7.41 17.60 22.72
C GLY A 103 7.93 18.17 24.06
N GLY A 104 7.43 17.65 25.19
CA GLY A 104 7.82 18.11 26.54
C GLY A 104 7.09 19.37 27.03
N VAL A 105 6.16 19.90 26.24
CA VAL A 105 5.33 21.06 26.61
C VAL A 105 3.93 20.57 26.98
N ARG A 106 3.48 20.87 28.20
CA ARG A 106 2.09 20.68 28.60
C ARG A 106 1.24 21.81 28.03
N ASN A 107 0.14 21.49 27.38
CA ASN A 107 -0.82 22.47 26.87
C ASN A 107 -2.20 21.84 26.60
N CYS A 108 -3.19 22.68 26.32
CA CYS A 108 -4.48 22.26 25.77
C CYS A 108 -4.36 22.08 24.26
N TYR A 109 -4.23 20.83 23.81
CA TYR A 109 -4.17 20.47 22.41
C TYR A 109 -5.56 20.14 21.88
N GLN A 110 -5.83 20.45 20.62
CA GLN A 110 -7.07 20.00 19.98
C GLN A 110 -7.13 18.47 20.02
N LEU A 111 -8.30 17.94 20.39
CA LEU A 111 -8.58 16.51 20.27
C LEU A 111 -8.36 16.11 18.82
N ASP A 112 -7.53 15.08 18.60
CA ASP A 112 -7.42 14.50 17.27
C ASP A 112 -8.69 13.68 17.01
N PRO A 113 -9.53 14.04 16.03
CA PRO A 113 -10.73 13.27 15.73
C PRO A 113 -10.41 11.81 15.34
N CYS A 114 -9.17 11.55 14.92
CA CYS A 114 -8.68 10.20 14.64
C CYS A 114 -8.33 9.37 15.88
N GLU A 115 -8.11 9.98 17.05
CA GLU A 115 -7.92 9.22 18.29
C GLU A 115 -9.20 8.45 18.68
N ALA A 116 -10.38 9.01 18.37
CA ALA A 116 -11.66 8.36 18.62
C ALA A 116 -12.09 7.38 17.52
N LYS A 117 -11.54 7.51 16.30
CA LYS A 117 -11.93 6.69 15.16
C LYS A 117 -11.00 5.49 15.02
N LYS A 118 -11.51 4.30 15.36
CA LYS A 118 -10.83 3.04 15.04
C LYS A 118 -11.03 2.71 13.56
N CYS A 119 -9.94 2.67 12.80
CA CYS A 119 -9.89 2.20 11.41
C CYS A 119 -9.46 0.73 11.35
N ARG A 120 -9.64 0.09 10.20
CA ARG A 120 -9.14 -1.28 9.97
C ARG A 120 -7.61 -1.32 9.98
N GLU A 121 -7.02 -2.50 10.13
CA GLU A 121 -5.58 -2.70 10.33
C GLU A 121 -4.69 -1.98 9.29
N LYS A 122 -5.13 -1.95 8.02
CA LYS A 122 -4.41 -1.29 6.91
C LYS A 122 -5.17 -0.10 6.36
N GLU A 123 -5.86 0.62 7.23
CA GLU A 123 -6.46 1.91 6.95
C GLU A 123 -5.85 2.97 7.86
N ARG A 124 -5.66 4.16 7.30
CA ARG A 124 -5.28 5.34 8.08
C ARG A 124 -6.47 6.26 8.23
N CYS A 125 -6.58 6.87 9.41
CA CYS A 125 -7.57 7.91 9.63
C CYS A 125 -7.11 9.23 8.98
N VAL A 126 -8.04 9.89 8.29
CA VAL A 126 -7.84 11.21 7.70
C VAL A 126 -8.98 12.15 8.06
N THR A 127 -8.65 13.41 8.24
CA THR A 127 -9.61 14.48 8.48
C THR A 127 -9.78 15.33 7.22
N ASN A 128 -11.02 15.59 6.83
CA ASN A 128 -11.37 16.54 5.79
C ASN A 128 -12.37 17.55 6.38
N GLY A 129 -11.83 18.64 6.94
CA GLY A 129 -12.60 19.55 7.79
C GLY A 129 -13.07 18.85 9.07
N THR A 130 -14.37 18.81 9.30
CA THR A 130 -14.99 18.08 10.43
C THR A 130 -15.23 16.59 10.14
N ASN A 131 -15.06 16.15 8.89
CA ASN A 131 -15.34 14.77 8.51
C ASN A 131 -14.13 13.87 8.77
N VAL A 132 -14.36 12.77 9.49
CA VAL A 132 -13.32 11.80 9.88
C VAL A 132 -13.57 10.51 9.10
N GLN A 133 -12.59 10.12 8.29
CA GLN A 133 -12.72 8.96 7.40
C GLN A 133 -11.53 8.03 7.55
N CYS A 134 -11.80 6.74 7.48
CA CYS A 134 -10.75 5.73 7.31
C CYS A 134 -10.54 5.54 5.82
N VAL A 135 -9.29 5.62 5.37
CA VAL A 135 -8.91 5.40 3.98
C VAL A 135 -7.86 4.31 3.91
N ALA A 136 -7.98 3.45 2.90
CA ALA A 136 -6.97 2.43 2.64
C ALA A 136 -5.58 3.06 2.48
N GLU A 137 -4.57 2.44 3.09
CA GLU A 137 -3.17 2.86 2.99
C GLU A 137 -2.55 2.48 1.65
N SER A 138 -3.00 1.38 1.04
CA SER A 138 -2.47 0.87 -0.22
C SER A 138 -3.54 0.13 -1.04
N LYS A 139 -3.12 -0.35 -2.21
CA LYS A 139 -3.87 -1.30 -3.04
C LYS A 139 -2.95 -2.46 -3.40
N ALA A 140 -3.50 -3.66 -3.54
CA ALA A 140 -2.81 -4.82 -4.08
C ALA A 140 -3.54 -5.36 -5.31
N THR A 141 -2.81 -6.08 -6.13
CA THR A 141 -3.29 -6.53 -7.44
C THR A 141 -3.06 -8.02 -7.62
N CYS A 142 -4.14 -8.76 -7.85
CA CYS A 142 -4.11 -10.12 -8.35
C CYS A 142 -4.35 -10.11 -9.86
N TRP A 143 -3.78 -11.05 -10.60
CA TRP A 143 -4.10 -11.23 -12.01
C TRP A 143 -4.02 -12.69 -12.45
N VAL A 144 -4.77 -12.99 -13.51
CA VAL A 144 -4.62 -14.19 -14.33
C VAL A 144 -4.33 -13.77 -15.77
N MET A 145 -3.36 -14.44 -16.39
CA MET A 145 -2.86 -14.10 -17.71
C MET A 145 -2.45 -15.36 -18.50
N GLY A 146 -2.78 -15.42 -19.79
CA GLY A 146 -2.27 -16.47 -20.67
C GLY A 146 -2.83 -17.86 -20.33
N ASP A 147 -1.96 -18.86 -20.21
CA ASP A 147 -2.32 -20.28 -20.21
C ASP A 147 -2.26 -21.02 -18.84
N PRO A 148 -3.15 -20.69 -17.91
CA PRO A 148 -3.18 -19.49 -17.11
C PRO A 148 -2.01 -19.43 -16.11
N HIS A 149 -1.35 -18.28 -16.11
CA HIS A 149 -0.42 -17.82 -15.09
C HIS A 149 -1.14 -16.88 -14.14
N TYR A 150 -0.82 -17.00 -12.86
CA TYR A 150 -1.48 -16.26 -11.80
C TYR A 150 -0.47 -15.50 -10.95
N ARG A 151 -0.93 -14.39 -10.39
CA ARG A 151 -0.28 -13.68 -9.29
C ARG A 151 -1.28 -13.41 -8.19
N SER A 152 -0.96 -13.80 -6.96
CA SER A 152 -1.75 -13.46 -5.76
C SER A 152 -1.65 -11.96 -5.41
N PHE A 153 -2.46 -11.49 -4.47
CA PHE A 153 -2.36 -10.12 -3.94
C PHE A 153 -1.01 -9.84 -3.27
N ASP A 154 -0.46 -10.83 -2.58
CA ASP A 154 0.82 -10.73 -1.86
C ASP A 154 2.04 -10.97 -2.78
N GLY A 155 1.77 -11.34 -4.04
CA GLY A 155 2.75 -11.36 -5.12
C GLY A 155 3.35 -12.74 -5.41
N LYS A 156 2.78 -13.80 -4.84
CA LYS A 156 3.13 -15.18 -5.19
C LYS A 156 2.69 -15.48 -6.61
N LEU A 157 3.59 -16.08 -7.38
CA LEU A 157 3.36 -16.40 -8.78
C LEU A 157 3.32 -17.91 -8.99
N PHE A 158 2.34 -18.37 -9.76
CA PHE A 158 2.13 -19.78 -10.02
C PHE A 158 1.37 -20.00 -11.33
N SER A 159 1.50 -21.21 -11.88
CA SER A 159 0.93 -21.59 -13.17
C SER A 159 0.22 -22.91 -12.98
N PHE A 160 -1.02 -23.00 -13.48
CA PHE A 160 -1.87 -24.15 -13.20
C PHE A 160 -2.73 -24.48 -14.40
N GLN A 161 -2.71 -25.75 -14.84
CA GLN A 161 -3.48 -26.21 -15.99
C GLN A 161 -4.82 -26.78 -15.54
N GLY A 162 -5.87 -25.97 -15.71
CA GLY A 162 -7.23 -26.31 -15.36
C GLY A 162 -8.20 -26.16 -16.53
N SER A 163 -9.30 -26.91 -16.50
CA SER A 163 -10.42 -26.73 -17.45
C SER A 163 -11.77 -26.54 -16.76
N CYS A 164 -11.73 -26.07 -15.51
CA CYS A 164 -12.89 -25.93 -14.62
C CYS A 164 -13.21 -24.45 -14.37
N ILE A 165 -14.26 -24.23 -13.59
CA ILE A 165 -14.56 -22.92 -13.00
C ILE A 165 -13.91 -22.87 -11.63
N TYR A 166 -13.12 -21.82 -11.39
CA TYR A 166 -12.40 -21.63 -10.14
C TYR A 166 -12.78 -20.30 -9.49
N THR A 167 -12.87 -20.30 -8.17
CA THR A 167 -12.96 -19.07 -7.37
C THR A 167 -11.61 -18.36 -7.41
N LEU A 168 -11.52 -17.31 -8.21
CA LEU A 168 -10.32 -16.49 -8.31
C LEU A 168 -10.13 -15.70 -7.02
N VAL A 169 -11.17 -15.01 -6.57
CA VAL A 169 -11.20 -14.29 -5.30
C VAL A 169 -12.63 -14.17 -4.80
N GLN A 170 -12.84 -14.29 -3.49
CA GLN A 170 -14.08 -13.90 -2.82
C GLN A 170 -13.78 -13.29 -1.45
N THR A 171 -14.73 -12.51 -0.93
CA THR A 171 -14.68 -12.03 0.46
C THR A 171 -15.00 -13.15 1.44
N THR A 172 -14.26 -13.25 2.54
CA THR A 172 -14.47 -14.28 3.59
C THR A 172 -15.78 -14.09 4.37
N GLY A 173 -16.31 -12.86 4.39
CA GLY A 173 -17.49 -12.50 5.18
C GLY A 173 -17.22 -12.34 6.69
N LEU A 174 -15.95 -12.35 7.12
CA LEU A 174 -15.58 -12.15 8.52
C LEU A 174 -15.83 -10.70 9.01
N ASP A 175 -15.63 -9.72 8.13
CA ASP A 175 -16.00 -8.32 8.35
C ASP A 175 -17.28 -7.97 7.55
N ASP A 176 -18.40 -7.86 8.25
CA ASP A 176 -19.72 -7.54 7.68
C ASP A 176 -19.86 -6.08 7.22
N THR A 177 -18.87 -5.24 7.53
CA THR A 177 -18.83 -3.84 7.12
C THR A 177 -18.14 -3.63 5.76
N LEU A 178 -17.53 -4.68 5.20
CA LEU A 178 -16.99 -4.67 3.84
C LEU A 178 -18.06 -5.03 2.82
N THR A 179 -18.02 -4.41 1.64
CA THR A 179 -18.90 -4.81 0.53
C THR A 179 -18.46 -6.19 0.01
N PRO A 180 -19.34 -7.20 0.02
CA PRO A 180 -19.01 -8.53 -0.46
C PRO A 180 -18.90 -8.55 -1.99
N PHE A 181 -17.94 -9.32 -2.49
CA PHE A 181 -17.80 -9.62 -3.91
C PHE A 181 -17.15 -10.99 -4.11
N SER A 182 -17.40 -11.57 -5.28
CA SER A 182 -16.70 -12.76 -5.75
C SER A 182 -16.39 -12.66 -7.23
N ILE A 183 -15.31 -13.30 -7.64
CA ILE A 183 -14.88 -13.42 -9.03
C ILE A 183 -14.52 -14.87 -9.29
N GLU A 184 -15.20 -15.46 -10.26
CA GLU A 184 -14.94 -16.81 -10.73
C GLU A 184 -14.41 -16.78 -12.16
N THR A 185 -13.48 -17.66 -12.48
CA THR A 185 -12.91 -17.78 -13.83
C THR A 185 -13.16 -19.17 -14.38
N GLU A 186 -13.75 -19.25 -15.57
CA GLU A 186 -13.87 -20.50 -16.33
C GLU A 186 -12.66 -20.62 -17.26
N THR A 187 -11.93 -21.71 -17.13
CA THR A 187 -10.82 -22.07 -18.02
C THR A 187 -11.22 -23.25 -18.91
N LYS A 188 -10.71 -23.27 -20.15
CA LYS A 188 -10.88 -24.43 -21.06
C LYS A 188 -9.56 -24.83 -21.66
N MET A 189 -9.40 -26.12 -21.96
CA MET A 189 -8.26 -26.62 -22.73
C MET A 189 -8.50 -26.47 -24.23
N GLU A 190 -7.49 -26.05 -24.97
CA GLU A 190 -7.51 -26.11 -26.43
C GLU A 190 -7.45 -27.58 -26.92
N ASN A 191 -7.97 -27.84 -28.13
CA ASN A 191 -7.89 -29.18 -28.74
C ASN A 191 -6.41 -29.59 -28.87
N LEU A 192 -6.11 -30.87 -28.55
CA LEU A 192 -4.75 -31.47 -28.43
C LEU A 192 -4.02 -31.26 -27.09
N HIS A 193 -4.68 -30.75 -26.04
CA HIS A 193 -4.14 -30.71 -24.66
C HIS A 193 -2.88 -29.84 -24.46
N ARG A 194 -2.61 -28.86 -25.33
CA ARG A 194 -1.37 -28.08 -25.28
C ARG A 194 -1.38 -26.90 -24.30
N GLY A 195 -2.55 -26.47 -23.82
CA GLY A 195 -2.68 -25.38 -22.84
C GLY A 195 -4.14 -25.09 -22.51
N SER A 196 -4.37 -24.35 -21.42
CA SER A 196 -5.71 -23.85 -21.05
C SER A 196 -5.82 -22.34 -21.28
N TYR A 197 -7.02 -21.79 -21.43
CA TYR A 197 -7.24 -20.36 -21.63
C TYR A 197 -8.50 -19.89 -20.89
N LEU A 198 -8.53 -18.59 -20.56
CA LEU A 198 -9.69 -17.95 -19.93
C LEU A 198 -10.87 -17.88 -20.91
N LYS A 199 -11.99 -18.53 -20.57
CA LYS A 199 -13.21 -18.52 -21.38
C LYS A 199 -14.23 -17.50 -20.88
N THR A 200 -14.46 -17.44 -19.58
CA THR A 200 -15.32 -16.42 -18.97
C THR A 200 -14.75 -15.97 -17.63
N ALA A 201 -15.02 -14.72 -17.29
CA ALA A 201 -14.89 -14.23 -15.93
C ALA A 201 -16.28 -13.81 -15.44
N THR A 202 -16.74 -14.40 -14.35
CA THR A 202 -17.96 -14.04 -13.66
C THR A 202 -17.59 -13.16 -12.48
N ILE A 203 -18.24 -12.00 -12.37
CA ILE A 203 -18.02 -11.01 -11.33
C ILE A 203 -19.35 -10.76 -10.65
N SER A 204 -19.43 -11.11 -9.37
CA SER A 204 -20.62 -10.94 -8.53
C SER A 204 -20.39 -9.81 -7.54
N ILE A 205 -21.09 -8.69 -7.71
CA ILE A 205 -20.94 -7.49 -6.87
C ILE A 205 -22.34 -6.93 -6.54
N GLU A 206 -22.63 -6.70 -5.25
CA GLU A 206 -23.89 -6.08 -4.80
C GLU A 206 -25.17 -6.75 -5.38
N GLY A 207 -25.13 -8.07 -5.54
CA GLY A 207 -26.23 -8.86 -6.11
C GLY A 207 -26.44 -8.69 -7.62
N VAL A 208 -25.44 -8.17 -8.36
CA VAL A 208 -25.40 -8.17 -9.82
C VAL A 208 -24.38 -9.19 -10.28
N LYS A 209 -24.72 -9.98 -11.30
CA LYS A 209 -23.79 -10.88 -11.97
C LYS A 209 -23.36 -10.30 -13.31
N ILE A 210 -22.09 -9.94 -13.43
CA ILE A 210 -21.46 -9.44 -14.65
C ILE A 210 -20.57 -10.56 -15.20
N VAL A 211 -20.74 -10.93 -16.46
CA VAL A 211 -19.91 -11.93 -17.13
C VAL A 211 -19.17 -11.29 -18.30
N VAL A 212 -17.85 -11.40 -18.27
CA VAL A 212 -16.96 -11.08 -19.39
C VAL A 212 -16.76 -12.36 -20.19
N VAL A 213 -17.04 -12.30 -21.49
CA VAL A 213 -16.94 -13.44 -22.40
C VAL A 213 -15.71 -13.29 -23.29
N TYR A 214 -14.94 -14.36 -23.43
CA TYR A 214 -13.78 -14.42 -24.31
C TYR A 214 -14.14 -14.11 -25.76
N GLN A 215 -13.30 -13.33 -26.44
CA GLN A 215 -13.43 -12.87 -27.83
C GLN A 215 -14.72 -12.09 -28.14
N ASP A 216 -15.35 -11.45 -27.16
CA ASP A 216 -16.52 -10.58 -27.36
C ASP A 216 -16.24 -9.11 -26.96
N PRO A 217 -15.32 -8.40 -27.64
CA PRO A 217 -14.87 -7.08 -27.21
C PRO A 217 -15.99 -6.03 -27.24
N GLY A 218 -16.03 -5.21 -26.19
CA GLY A 218 -16.96 -4.08 -26.06
C GLY A 218 -18.35 -4.42 -25.54
N THR A 219 -18.55 -5.66 -25.09
CA THR A 219 -19.79 -6.12 -24.47
C THR A 219 -19.54 -6.74 -23.09
N VAL A 220 -20.60 -6.85 -22.29
CA VAL A 220 -20.66 -7.66 -21.07
C VAL A 220 -22.04 -8.27 -20.94
N VAL A 221 -22.17 -9.43 -20.29
CA VAL A 221 -23.48 -9.99 -19.92
C VAL A 221 -23.79 -9.61 -18.49
N VAL A 222 -24.93 -8.95 -18.26
CA VAL A 222 -25.41 -8.56 -16.92
C VAL A 222 -26.72 -9.27 -16.64
N ASP A 223 -26.76 -10.08 -15.59
CA ASP A 223 -27.93 -10.87 -15.18
C ASP A 223 -28.58 -11.65 -16.34
N GLY A 224 -27.74 -12.21 -17.22
CA GLY A 224 -28.14 -13.00 -18.38
C GLY A 224 -28.44 -12.21 -19.66
N SER A 225 -28.43 -10.88 -19.63
CA SER A 225 -28.65 -10.02 -20.80
C SER A 225 -27.37 -9.37 -21.29
N THR A 226 -27.13 -9.32 -22.61
CA THR A 226 -25.92 -8.71 -23.18
C THR A 226 -26.06 -7.19 -23.31
N PHE A 227 -25.03 -6.45 -22.90
CA PHE A 227 -24.96 -4.99 -22.98
C PHE A 227 -23.67 -4.54 -23.67
N LYS A 228 -23.74 -3.43 -24.40
CA LYS A 228 -22.56 -2.73 -24.95
C LYS A 228 -22.04 -1.72 -23.94
N LEU A 229 -20.73 -1.46 -23.98
CA LEU A 229 -20.09 -0.45 -23.13
C LEU A 229 -20.17 0.97 -23.75
N PRO A 230 -20.22 2.05 -22.94
CA PRO A 230 -20.16 2.07 -21.48
C PRO A 230 -21.50 1.74 -20.81
N LEU A 231 -21.43 1.21 -19.59
CA LEU A 231 -22.57 0.84 -18.76
C LEU A 231 -22.38 1.35 -17.32
N THR A 232 -23.46 1.75 -16.67
CA THR A 232 -23.46 2.13 -15.25
C THR A 232 -24.59 1.41 -14.55
N LEU A 233 -24.28 0.73 -13.45
CA LEU A 233 -25.22 -0.09 -12.68
C LEU A 233 -25.33 0.44 -11.26
N LYS A 234 -26.38 0.00 -10.54
CA LYS A 234 -26.61 0.31 -9.11
C LYS A 234 -26.44 1.80 -8.79
N SER A 235 -27.14 2.67 -9.54
CA SER A 235 -27.14 4.12 -9.31
C SER A 235 -25.75 4.78 -9.33
N GLY A 236 -24.80 4.25 -10.10
CA GLY A 236 -23.47 4.83 -10.23
C GLY A 236 -22.37 4.10 -9.47
N LYS A 237 -22.72 3.15 -8.61
CA LYS A 237 -21.76 2.38 -7.82
C LYS A 237 -20.83 1.50 -8.65
N ILE A 238 -21.33 0.97 -9.78
CA ILE A 238 -20.54 0.13 -10.68
C ILE A 238 -20.51 0.80 -12.04
N ARG A 239 -19.31 1.12 -12.53
CA ARG A 239 -19.09 1.73 -13.85
C ARG A 239 -18.26 0.79 -14.71
N ILE A 240 -18.82 0.41 -15.85
CA ILE A 240 -18.16 -0.48 -16.80
C ILE A 240 -17.86 0.32 -18.07
N THR A 241 -16.58 0.46 -18.38
CA THR A 241 -16.13 1.30 -19.50
C THR A 241 -15.08 0.57 -20.33
N GLN A 242 -14.84 1.06 -21.55
CA GLN A 242 -13.79 0.57 -22.41
C GLN A 242 -12.86 1.73 -22.79
N LYS A 243 -11.55 1.48 -22.74
CA LYS A 243 -10.53 2.36 -23.30
C LYS A 243 -9.58 1.55 -24.15
N SER A 244 -9.53 1.84 -25.45
CA SER A 244 -8.78 1.04 -26.41
C SER A 244 -9.23 -0.43 -26.37
N TYR A 245 -8.32 -1.38 -26.14
CA TYR A 245 -8.61 -2.81 -26.05
C TYR A 245 -8.95 -3.28 -24.62
N GLN A 246 -8.95 -2.37 -23.64
CA GLN A 246 -9.14 -2.70 -22.22
C GLN A 246 -10.55 -2.34 -21.75
N GLY A 247 -11.20 -3.27 -21.05
CA GLY A 247 -12.41 -3.07 -20.27
C GLY A 247 -12.07 -2.78 -18.81
N PHE A 248 -12.86 -1.93 -18.17
CA PHE A 248 -12.70 -1.50 -16.79
C PHE A 248 -14.04 -1.64 -16.08
N ILE A 249 -14.06 -2.32 -14.93
CA ILE A 249 -15.16 -2.26 -13.96
C ILE A 249 -14.62 -1.52 -12.74
N ASN A 250 -15.11 -0.31 -12.50
CA ASN A 250 -14.79 0.49 -11.31
C ASN A 250 -15.96 0.46 -10.33
N THR A 251 -15.64 0.30 -9.05
CA THR A 251 -16.61 0.31 -7.96
C THR A 251 -16.43 1.50 -7.03
N ASP A 252 -17.48 1.90 -6.32
CA ASP A 252 -17.44 2.97 -5.32
C ASP A 252 -16.72 2.59 -4.02
N PHE A 253 -16.57 1.29 -3.76
CA PHE A 253 -15.80 0.74 -2.64
C PHE A 253 -14.33 0.43 -3.01
N GLY A 254 -13.89 0.78 -4.23
CA GLY A 254 -12.48 0.82 -4.61
C GLY A 254 -11.89 -0.47 -5.18
N VAL A 255 -12.69 -1.53 -5.34
CA VAL A 255 -12.31 -2.71 -6.12
C VAL A 255 -12.40 -2.38 -7.61
N ASP A 256 -11.27 -2.48 -8.30
CA ASP A 256 -11.12 -2.16 -9.70
C ASP A 256 -10.74 -3.42 -10.48
N ILE A 257 -11.47 -3.73 -11.56
CA ILE A 257 -11.21 -4.89 -12.41
C ILE A 257 -10.87 -4.40 -13.81
N VAL A 258 -9.79 -4.94 -14.38
CA VAL A 258 -9.34 -4.66 -15.75
C VAL A 258 -9.28 -5.96 -16.52
N PHE A 259 -9.79 -5.95 -17.76
CA PHE A 259 -9.82 -7.13 -18.62
C PHE A 259 -9.66 -6.73 -20.10
N ASP A 260 -9.37 -7.69 -20.98
CA ASP A 260 -9.17 -7.41 -22.41
C ASP A 260 -10.05 -8.27 -23.34
N TRP A 261 -11.06 -8.96 -22.80
CA TRP A 261 -11.86 -9.99 -23.51
C TRP A 261 -11.02 -11.11 -24.12
N GLY A 262 -9.74 -11.17 -23.80
CA GLY A 262 -8.81 -12.20 -24.22
C GLY A 262 -8.37 -12.95 -22.98
N GLU A 263 -7.08 -12.88 -22.71
CA GLU A 263 -6.42 -13.74 -21.72
C GLU A 263 -6.04 -13.00 -20.46
N VAL A 264 -6.39 -11.73 -20.31
CA VAL A 264 -5.99 -10.91 -19.17
C VAL A 264 -7.19 -10.55 -18.33
N LEU A 265 -7.11 -10.86 -17.04
CA LEU A 265 -8.00 -10.34 -16.00
C LEU A 265 -7.15 -9.93 -14.79
N GLN A 266 -7.29 -8.67 -14.39
CA GLN A 266 -6.60 -8.08 -13.25
C GLN A 266 -7.62 -7.54 -12.25
N VAL A 267 -7.44 -7.84 -10.98
CA VAL A 267 -8.28 -7.39 -9.87
C VAL A 267 -7.41 -6.59 -8.90
N THR A 268 -7.77 -5.35 -8.64
CA THR A 268 -7.05 -4.47 -7.70
C THR A 268 -7.96 -4.11 -6.54
N VAL A 269 -7.51 -4.38 -5.31
CA VAL A 269 -8.33 -4.29 -4.09
C VAL A 269 -7.65 -3.36 -3.08
N PRO A 270 -8.39 -2.45 -2.42
CA PRO A 270 -7.83 -1.58 -1.37
C PRO A 270 -7.48 -2.37 -0.12
N SER A 271 -6.46 -1.91 0.62
CA SER A 271 -6.00 -2.53 1.86
C SER A 271 -7.04 -2.56 2.99
N SER A 272 -8.19 -1.90 2.83
CA SER A 272 -9.39 -2.12 3.64
C SER A 272 -9.82 -3.60 3.69
N TYR A 273 -9.52 -4.39 2.66
CA TYR A 273 -9.80 -5.84 2.58
C TYR A 273 -8.65 -6.73 3.09
N HIS A 274 -7.62 -6.16 3.71
CA HIS A 274 -6.52 -6.95 4.29
C HIS A 274 -7.07 -8.01 5.26
N ASN A 275 -6.60 -9.26 5.16
CA ASN A 275 -7.11 -10.44 5.87
C ASN A 275 -8.57 -10.84 5.60
N ASN A 276 -9.24 -10.27 4.59
CA ASN A 276 -10.67 -10.49 4.34
C ASN A 276 -10.98 -11.08 2.95
N LEU A 277 -9.96 -11.63 2.28
CA LEU A 277 -10.09 -12.28 0.98
C LEU A 277 -9.61 -13.73 1.05
N GLU A 278 -10.14 -14.54 0.15
CA GLU A 278 -9.71 -15.93 -0.07
C GLU A 278 -9.93 -16.32 -1.54
N GLY A 279 -9.38 -17.45 -1.96
CA GLY A 279 -9.41 -17.94 -3.33
C GLY A 279 -8.02 -18.11 -3.93
N MET A 280 -7.96 -18.29 -5.25
CA MET A 280 -6.68 -18.44 -5.95
C MET A 280 -5.79 -17.18 -5.90
N CYS A 281 -6.36 -16.01 -5.62
CA CYS A 281 -5.62 -14.78 -5.40
C CYS A 281 -4.97 -14.66 -4.01
N GLY A 282 -5.09 -15.67 -3.15
CA GLY A 282 -4.51 -15.70 -1.82
C GLY A 282 -5.32 -14.95 -0.76
N THR A 283 -4.69 -14.69 0.39
CA THR A 283 -5.35 -14.19 1.62
C THR A 283 -5.30 -12.66 1.77
N TYR A 284 -4.42 -12.01 1.00
CA TYR A 284 -4.15 -10.57 1.05
C TYR A 284 -3.77 -10.10 2.46
N ASN A 285 -2.74 -10.71 3.04
CA ASN A 285 -2.24 -10.37 4.36
C ASN A 285 -0.78 -9.88 4.36
N GLY A 286 -0.11 -9.96 3.22
CA GLY A 286 1.29 -9.61 3.02
C GLY A 286 2.26 -10.79 3.15
N ASP A 287 1.77 -12.02 3.32
CA ASP A 287 2.57 -13.24 3.45
C ASP A 287 2.33 -14.23 2.29
N GLN A 288 3.27 -14.26 1.35
CA GLN A 288 3.23 -15.21 0.23
C GLN A 288 3.31 -16.68 0.65
N ALA A 289 3.74 -16.98 1.88
CA ALA A 289 3.83 -18.36 2.34
C ALA A 289 2.44 -19.01 2.45
N ASP A 290 1.41 -18.24 2.79
CA ASP A 290 0.06 -18.75 3.06
C ASP A 290 -0.94 -18.55 1.92
N ASP A 291 -0.54 -17.93 0.81
CA ASP A 291 -1.39 -17.76 -0.37
C ASP A 291 -1.92 -19.08 -0.96
N PHE A 292 -1.33 -20.23 -0.60
CA PHE A 292 -1.85 -21.57 -0.91
C PHE A 292 -2.63 -22.17 0.26
N SER A 293 -3.45 -21.35 0.90
CA SER A 293 -4.41 -21.77 1.90
C SER A 293 -5.64 -22.38 1.23
N MET A 294 -6.09 -23.49 1.79
CA MET A 294 -7.36 -24.12 1.46
C MET A 294 -8.55 -23.32 2.02
N PRO A 295 -9.78 -23.58 1.54
CA PRO A 295 -11.00 -23.03 2.17
C PRO A 295 -11.13 -23.38 3.66
N ASP A 296 -10.49 -24.47 4.13
CA ASP A 296 -10.43 -24.88 5.54
C ASP A 296 -9.19 -24.35 6.28
N SER A 297 -8.44 -23.43 5.67
CA SER A 297 -7.20 -22.84 6.19
C SER A 297 -6.02 -23.80 6.38
N THR A 298 -6.04 -24.99 5.76
CA THR A 298 -4.86 -25.88 5.73
C THR A 298 -3.87 -25.45 4.64
N PRO A 299 -2.55 -25.37 4.94
CA PRO A 299 -1.54 -25.06 3.93
C PRO A 299 -1.23 -26.29 3.07
N LEU A 300 -1.22 -26.12 1.75
CA LEU A 300 -0.84 -27.19 0.80
C LEU A 300 0.43 -26.84 0.01
N THR A 301 1.29 -27.86 -0.14
CA THR A 301 2.45 -27.80 -1.05
C THR A 301 2.11 -28.30 -2.46
N ASP A 302 1.00 -29.03 -2.61
CA ASP A 302 0.55 -29.59 -3.90
C ASP A 302 -0.40 -28.60 -4.58
N LEU A 303 0.13 -27.92 -5.61
CA LEU A 303 -0.59 -26.88 -6.35
C LEU A 303 -1.86 -27.41 -7.01
N THR A 304 -1.85 -28.65 -7.50
CA THR A 304 -3.00 -29.24 -8.19
C THR A 304 -4.15 -29.49 -7.22
N LYS A 305 -3.86 -30.07 -6.05
CA LYS A 305 -4.88 -30.30 -5.01
C LYS A 305 -5.43 -29.00 -4.44
N TRP A 306 -4.56 -28.01 -4.26
CA TRP A 306 -4.98 -26.67 -3.83
C TRP A 306 -5.93 -26.04 -4.84
N ALA A 307 -5.60 -26.05 -6.13
CA ALA A 307 -6.47 -25.49 -7.16
C ALA A 307 -7.79 -26.27 -7.34
N GLU A 308 -7.76 -27.60 -7.20
CA GLU A 308 -8.96 -28.45 -7.19
C GLU A 308 -9.92 -28.04 -6.07
N ALA A 309 -9.42 -27.72 -4.88
CA ALA A 309 -10.24 -27.27 -3.76
C ALA A 309 -10.94 -25.92 -3.98
N TRP A 310 -10.40 -25.09 -4.87
CA TRP A 310 -10.99 -23.82 -5.28
C TRP A 310 -11.90 -23.96 -6.52
N SER A 311 -12.14 -25.17 -7.01
CA SER A 311 -13.05 -25.42 -8.13
C SER A 311 -14.51 -25.50 -7.68
N LEU A 312 -15.44 -25.04 -8.53
CA LEU A 312 -16.85 -25.04 -8.20
C LEU A 312 -17.55 -26.37 -8.54
N PRO A 313 -18.49 -26.85 -7.69
CA PRO A 313 -19.20 -28.12 -7.91
C PRO A 313 -20.00 -28.20 -9.22
N GLU A 314 -20.43 -27.07 -9.78
CA GLU A 314 -21.16 -27.02 -11.06
C GLU A 314 -20.29 -27.49 -12.26
N SER A 315 -19.00 -27.74 -12.04
CA SER A 315 -18.07 -28.32 -13.01
C SER A 315 -18.02 -29.87 -13.03
N ASN A 316 -18.77 -30.55 -12.14
CA ASN A 316 -18.61 -31.97 -11.77
C ASN A 316 -19.04 -33.04 -12.80
N SER A 317 -18.51 -33.04 -14.03
CA SER A 317 -18.44 -34.33 -14.75
C SER A 317 -17.37 -34.48 -15.84
N THR A 318 -16.67 -33.42 -16.26
CA THR A 318 -15.77 -33.52 -17.42
C THR A 318 -14.54 -32.58 -17.41
N CYS A 319 -14.27 -31.86 -16.32
CA CYS A 319 -13.15 -30.94 -16.26
C CYS A 319 -11.89 -31.55 -15.60
N TRP A 320 -10.72 -30.99 -15.90
CA TRP A 320 -9.42 -31.47 -15.45
C TRP A 320 -8.71 -30.40 -14.61
N HIS A 321 -8.04 -30.82 -13.54
CA HIS A 321 -7.17 -29.97 -12.70
C HIS A 321 -5.68 -30.17 -12.99
N SER A 322 -5.35 -31.02 -13.97
CA SER A 322 -3.99 -31.19 -14.45
C SER A 322 -4.01 -31.80 -15.85
N CYS A 323 -2.87 -31.78 -16.53
CA CYS A 323 -2.63 -32.47 -17.80
C CYS A 323 -2.46 -34.01 -17.67
N GLN A 324 -2.86 -34.62 -16.55
CA GLN A 324 -2.80 -36.08 -16.31
C GLN A 324 -1.42 -36.74 -16.55
N GLY A 325 -0.32 -36.01 -16.33
CA GLY A 325 1.03 -36.51 -16.54
C GLY A 325 1.52 -36.52 -17.99
N GLN A 326 0.76 -35.94 -18.93
CA GLN A 326 1.15 -35.77 -20.34
C GLN A 326 1.54 -34.33 -20.69
N CYS A 327 1.76 -33.46 -19.70
CA CYS A 327 2.31 -32.13 -19.96
C CYS A 327 3.63 -32.30 -20.73
N PRO A 328 3.79 -31.65 -21.89
CA PRO A 328 5.07 -31.59 -22.54
C PRO A 328 6.10 -31.01 -21.55
N VAL A 329 7.23 -31.68 -21.41
CA VAL A 329 8.34 -31.21 -20.59
C VAL A 329 9.40 -30.69 -21.54
N CYS A 330 9.94 -29.52 -21.24
CA CYS A 330 10.99 -28.94 -22.04
C CYS A 330 12.25 -29.81 -22.00
N THR A 331 12.90 -29.98 -23.16
CA THR A 331 14.26 -30.52 -23.17
C THR A 331 15.24 -29.45 -22.67
N ALA A 332 16.43 -29.87 -22.19
CA ALA A 332 17.44 -28.91 -21.77
C ALA A 332 17.92 -28.03 -22.94
N GLU A 333 17.91 -28.59 -24.16
CA GLU A 333 18.22 -27.90 -25.40
C GLU A 333 17.18 -26.82 -25.73
N ASP A 334 15.89 -27.17 -25.67
CA ASP A 334 14.79 -26.23 -25.91
C ASP A 334 14.77 -25.11 -24.88
N GLU A 335 14.98 -25.42 -23.59
CA GLU A 335 15.09 -24.39 -22.56
C GLU A 335 16.23 -23.41 -22.86
N ALA A 336 17.40 -23.92 -23.28
CA ALA A 336 18.55 -23.10 -23.60
C ALA A 336 18.31 -22.22 -24.84
N LEU A 337 17.51 -22.70 -25.81
CA LEU A 337 17.10 -21.95 -26.98
C LEU A 337 16.10 -20.85 -26.60
N TYR A 338 15.01 -21.18 -25.92
CA TYR A 338 13.92 -20.23 -25.63
C TYR A 338 14.30 -19.17 -24.58
N LYS A 339 15.36 -19.40 -23.79
CA LYS A 339 15.97 -18.39 -22.90
C LYS A 339 16.72 -17.30 -23.64
N GLN A 340 17.00 -17.48 -24.93
CA GLN A 340 17.72 -16.49 -25.73
C GLN A 340 16.84 -15.27 -26.03
N LYS A 341 17.51 -14.17 -26.40
CA LYS A 341 16.89 -12.89 -26.68
C LYS A 341 15.84 -12.95 -27.78
N ASP A 342 16.05 -13.79 -28.79
CA ASP A 342 15.13 -13.95 -29.93
C ASP A 342 13.85 -14.71 -29.56
N TYR A 343 13.69 -15.08 -28.27
CA TYR A 343 12.50 -15.71 -27.68
C TYR A 343 12.13 -15.01 -26.37
N CYS A 344 12.07 -15.74 -25.24
CA CYS A 344 11.64 -15.23 -23.95
C CYS A 344 12.67 -14.32 -23.28
N GLY A 345 13.94 -14.37 -23.71
CA GLY A 345 15.03 -13.57 -23.15
C GLY A 345 14.79 -12.06 -23.26
N GLU A 346 14.06 -11.60 -24.29
CA GLU A 346 13.71 -10.18 -24.47
C GLU A 346 12.93 -9.61 -23.26
N ILE A 347 12.18 -10.44 -22.53
CA ILE A 347 11.48 -10.04 -21.29
C ILE A 347 12.45 -9.50 -20.25
N GLY A 348 13.64 -10.11 -20.12
CA GLY A 348 14.64 -9.78 -19.09
C GLY A 348 15.70 -8.76 -19.52
N GLU A 349 15.65 -8.27 -20.75
CA GLU A 349 16.67 -7.38 -21.30
C GLU A 349 16.69 -6.02 -20.57
N LYS A 350 17.79 -5.73 -19.86
CA LYS A 350 17.93 -4.52 -19.02
C LYS A 350 17.70 -3.21 -19.78
N ASN A 351 18.08 -3.18 -21.06
CA ASN A 351 17.89 -2.05 -21.97
C ASN A 351 16.98 -2.43 -23.14
N GLY A 352 16.16 -3.47 -22.98
CA GLY A 352 15.21 -3.95 -23.98
C GLY A 352 13.90 -3.17 -23.98
N ALA A 353 12.98 -3.61 -24.84
CA ALA A 353 11.69 -2.95 -25.04
C ALA A 353 10.81 -2.91 -23.80
N PHE A 354 11.04 -3.83 -22.85
CA PHE A 354 10.28 -4.01 -21.62
C PHE A 354 10.94 -3.43 -20.36
N SER A 355 12.12 -2.83 -20.48
CA SER A 355 12.91 -2.34 -19.35
C SER A 355 12.16 -1.40 -18.40
N ALA A 356 11.30 -0.51 -18.93
CA ALA A 356 10.46 0.39 -18.12
C ALA A 356 9.41 -0.35 -17.25
N CYS A 357 9.11 -1.60 -17.57
CA CYS A 357 8.15 -2.43 -16.86
C CYS A 357 8.77 -3.22 -15.71
N HIS A 358 10.09 -3.46 -15.72
CA HIS A 358 10.76 -4.34 -14.74
C HIS A 358 10.61 -3.89 -13.29
N ALA A 359 10.46 -2.58 -13.05
CA ALA A 359 10.22 -2.02 -11.73
C ALA A 359 8.78 -2.23 -11.23
N LYS A 360 7.85 -2.58 -12.12
CA LYS A 360 6.41 -2.74 -11.83
C LYS A 360 5.97 -4.19 -11.88
N VAL A 361 6.57 -4.96 -12.79
CA VAL A 361 6.30 -6.37 -13.00
C VAL A 361 7.64 -7.09 -13.12
N LEU A 362 7.96 -7.93 -12.14
CA LEU A 362 9.26 -8.61 -12.08
C LEU A 362 9.40 -9.58 -13.26
N PRO A 363 10.48 -9.47 -14.06
CA PRO A 363 10.61 -10.24 -15.30
C PRO A 363 10.90 -11.73 -15.06
N GLY A 364 11.53 -12.09 -13.94
CA GLY A 364 12.05 -13.44 -13.71
C GLY A 364 11.00 -14.56 -13.90
N LYS A 365 9.84 -14.42 -13.26
CA LYS A 365 8.80 -15.43 -13.37
C LYS A 365 8.03 -15.38 -14.70
N LEU A 366 7.87 -14.19 -15.28
CA LEU A 366 7.23 -14.07 -16.60
C LEU A 366 8.10 -14.66 -17.72
N LEU A 367 9.42 -14.67 -17.51
CA LEU A 367 10.33 -15.43 -18.35
C LEU A 367 10.09 -16.94 -18.17
N ASP A 368 9.94 -17.45 -16.94
CA ASP A 368 9.59 -18.86 -16.72
C ASP A 368 8.25 -19.24 -17.38
N ASP A 369 7.26 -18.36 -17.29
CA ASP A 369 5.94 -18.52 -17.89
C ASP A 369 6.02 -18.55 -19.42
N CYS A 370 6.81 -17.66 -20.02
CA CYS A 370 7.09 -17.69 -21.46
C CYS A 370 7.78 -18.98 -21.87
N LEU A 371 8.81 -19.40 -21.12
CA LEU A 371 9.51 -20.66 -21.42
C LEU A 371 8.56 -21.83 -21.39
N TYR A 372 7.73 -21.94 -20.36
CA TYR A 372 6.72 -23.00 -20.25
C TYR A 372 5.83 -23.06 -21.50
N ASN A 373 5.30 -21.91 -21.95
CA ASN A 373 4.49 -21.81 -23.15
C ASN A 373 5.24 -22.22 -24.43
N MET A 374 6.49 -21.79 -24.59
CA MET A 374 7.29 -22.17 -25.75
C MET A 374 7.55 -23.68 -25.78
N CYS A 375 7.76 -24.30 -24.61
CA CYS A 375 8.03 -25.73 -24.52
C CYS A 375 6.79 -26.58 -24.85
N ILE A 376 5.59 -26.22 -24.37
CA ILE A 376 4.37 -26.99 -24.65
C ILE A 376 3.82 -26.78 -26.06
N HIS A 377 4.26 -25.72 -26.73
CA HIS A 377 3.90 -25.39 -28.11
C HIS A 377 5.03 -25.64 -29.12
N ASP A 378 6.06 -26.43 -28.76
CA ASP A 378 7.15 -26.83 -29.67
C ASP A 378 7.85 -25.63 -30.36
N GLY A 379 7.99 -24.50 -29.65
CA GLY A 379 8.65 -23.31 -30.20
C GLY A 379 7.80 -22.49 -31.18
N ASP A 380 6.49 -22.68 -31.20
CA ASP A 380 5.59 -21.98 -32.13
C ASP A 380 5.72 -20.45 -32.07
N GLN A 381 5.94 -19.85 -33.25
CA GLN A 381 6.14 -18.41 -33.40
C GLN A 381 4.89 -17.61 -33.04
N GLY A 382 3.70 -18.11 -33.39
CA GLY A 382 2.45 -17.46 -33.02
C GLY A 382 2.26 -17.43 -31.51
N MET A 383 2.69 -18.49 -30.82
CA MET A 383 2.66 -18.58 -29.37
C MET A 383 3.62 -17.59 -28.71
N LEU A 384 4.85 -17.47 -29.22
CA LEU A 384 5.78 -16.43 -28.76
C LEU A 384 5.13 -15.04 -28.84
N CYS A 385 4.55 -14.71 -29.99
CA CYS A 385 3.88 -13.42 -30.17
C CYS A 385 2.68 -13.23 -29.23
N ARG A 386 1.89 -14.27 -28.96
CA ARG A 386 0.78 -14.25 -28.01
C ARG A 386 1.26 -13.96 -26.58
N VAL A 387 2.27 -14.69 -26.10
CA VAL A 387 2.87 -14.52 -24.77
C VAL A 387 3.46 -13.12 -24.61
N MET A 388 4.25 -12.67 -25.59
CA MET A 388 4.90 -11.34 -25.54
C MET A 388 3.88 -10.21 -25.63
N THR A 389 2.79 -10.41 -26.38
CA THR A 389 1.65 -9.49 -26.39
C THR A 389 1.00 -9.40 -25.01
N ASN A 390 0.80 -10.54 -24.32
CA ASN A 390 0.24 -10.56 -22.98
C ASN A 390 1.16 -9.84 -21.97
N TYR A 391 2.48 -10.04 -22.06
CA TYR A 391 3.41 -9.27 -21.25
C TYR A 391 3.38 -7.76 -21.55
N ALA A 392 3.31 -7.37 -22.83
CA ALA A 392 3.16 -5.98 -23.22
C ALA A 392 1.87 -5.36 -22.65
N LYS A 393 0.77 -6.11 -22.68
CA LYS A 393 -0.52 -5.69 -22.11
C LYS A 393 -0.43 -5.49 -20.60
N ILE A 394 0.14 -6.44 -19.84
CA ILE A 394 0.23 -6.30 -18.38
C ILE A 394 1.13 -5.12 -17.99
N CYS A 395 2.19 -4.89 -18.74
CA CYS A 395 3.02 -3.70 -18.57
C CYS A 395 2.24 -2.41 -18.82
N GLN A 396 1.46 -2.35 -19.91
CA GLN A 396 0.62 -1.19 -20.22
C GLN A 396 -0.48 -0.97 -19.18
N ILE A 397 -1.11 -2.03 -18.67
CA ILE A 397 -2.09 -1.97 -17.56
C ILE A 397 -1.43 -1.36 -16.33
N ASN A 398 -0.18 -1.73 -16.04
CA ASN A 398 0.61 -1.17 -14.95
C ASN A 398 1.30 0.16 -15.31
N SER A 399 0.82 0.85 -16.37
CA SER A 399 1.29 2.16 -16.80
C SER A 399 2.80 2.21 -17.15
N ALA A 400 3.37 1.12 -17.64
CA ALA A 400 4.70 1.11 -18.24
C ALA A 400 4.58 1.34 -19.75
N GLU A 401 5.39 2.26 -20.28
CA GLU A 401 5.49 2.46 -21.72
C GLU A 401 6.38 1.36 -22.31
N ILE A 402 5.84 0.65 -23.30
CA ILE A 402 6.55 -0.42 -23.99
C ILE A 402 6.89 0.04 -25.41
N SER A 403 8.17 -0.05 -25.76
CA SER A 403 8.62 0.24 -27.12
C SER A 403 8.08 -0.80 -28.08
N LYS A 404 7.46 -0.39 -29.19
CA LYS A 404 7.01 -1.32 -30.25
C LYS A 404 8.15 -2.04 -30.98
N GLN A 405 9.41 -1.77 -30.63
CA GLN A 405 10.58 -2.43 -31.21
C GLN A 405 10.60 -3.94 -30.97
N TRP A 406 10.00 -4.44 -29.88
CA TRP A 406 9.95 -5.89 -29.61
C TRP A 406 9.23 -6.67 -30.71
N LEU A 407 8.20 -6.07 -31.33
CA LEU A 407 7.47 -6.66 -32.47
C LEU A 407 8.46 -7.04 -33.57
N LYS A 408 9.25 -6.07 -34.04
CA LYS A 408 10.29 -6.32 -35.04
C LYS A 408 11.41 -7.25 -34.56
N THR A 409 11.76 -7.21 -33.27
CA THR A 409 12.87 -8.01 -32.72
C THR A 409 12.52 -9.49 -32.68
N LEU A 410 11.26 -9.80 -32.38
CA LEU A 410 10.77 -11.18 -32.21
C LEU A 410 9.97 -11.68 -33.41
N ASP A 411 9.89 -10.93 -34.51
CA ASP A 411 9.06 -11.24 -35.68
C ASP A 411 7.55 -11.42 -35.36
N CYS A 412 7.04 -10.41 -34.64
CA CYS A 412 5.64 -10.14 -34.34
C CYS A 412 5.25 -8.74 -34.88
#